data_AF-A0A534WJJ8-F1
#
_entry.id   AF-A0A534WJJ8-F1
#
_cell.length_a   1.000
_cell.length_b   1.000
_cell.length_c   1.000
_cell.angle_alpha   90.00
_cell.angle_beta   90.00
_cell.angle_gamma   90.00
#
_symmetry.space_group_name_H-M   'P 1'
#
loop_
_entity.id
_entity.type
_entity.pdbx_description
1 polymer ?
#
loop_
_entity_poly.entity_id
_entity_poly.type
_entity_poly.pdbx_seq_one_letter_code
_entity_poly.pdbx_strand_id
1 'polypeptide(L)'
;MPRRLRRFARVLLVAVPSFVAGALLMAYLAADASRLFFQMLRVGYGGAEEIAAVCAQHRGDVHEAARHYANVVSTYADDAWWRTTSKENPWSLAYPLAAILLRRMWRPEIIEGRLPSIEATYRVRLANALREEAQVVAAAQELERAARLFGPNGELKVEALREKLPRVDDSPLLTFCRSSSKN
;
A
#
# COMPACT_ATOMS: atom_id res chain seq x y z
N MET A 1 28.08 -54.65 -13.02
CA MET A 1 28.04 -53.21 -12.63
C MET A 1 27.23 -52.24 -13.53
N PRO A 2 27.01 -52.44 -14.85
CA PRO A 2 26.42 -51.38 -15.72
C PRO A 2 24.92 -51.12 -15.50
N ARG A 3 24.17 -52.11 -14.99
CA ARG A 3 22.72 -51.97 -14.71
C ARG A 3 22.41 -51.04 -13.52
N ARG A 4 23.30 -50.96 -12.51
CA ARG A 4 23.13 -50.05 -11.37
C ARG A 4 23.39 -48.59 -11.79
N LEU A 5 24.45 -48.34 -12.54
CA LEU A 5 24.79 -47.02 -13.11
C LEU A 5 23.66 -46.45 -14.00
N ARG A 6 23.06 -47.28 -14.87
CA ARG A 6 21.91 -46.85 -15.69
C ARG A 6 20.66 -46.51 -14.88
N ARG A 7 20.41 -47.20 -13.76
CA ARG A 7 19.31 -46.88 -12.85
C ARG A 7 19.57 -45.57 -12.11
N PHE A 8 20.78 -45.36 -11.60
CA PHE A 8 21.17 -44.09 -10.97
C PHE A 8 21.05 -42.91 -11.94
N ALA A 9 21.51 -43.06 -13.19
CA ALA A 9 21.40 -42.02 -14.21
C ALA A 9 19.94 -41.66 -14.53
N ARG A 10 19.03 -42.65 -14.59
CA ARG A 10 17.59 -42.39 -14.76
C ARG A 10 16.96 -41.68 -13.56
N VAL A 11 17.32 -42.07 -12.34
CA VAL A 11 16.82 -41.42 -11.12
C VAL A 11 17.29 -39.97 -11.08
N LEU A 12 18.57 -39.71 -11.38
CA LEU A 12 19.11 -38.35 -11.46
C LEU A 12 18.44 -37.51 -12.55
N LEU A 13 18.15 -38.10 -13.71
CA LEU A 13 17.45 -37.44 -14.82
C LEU A 13 16.04 -36.97 -14.47
N VAL A 14 15.39 -37.58 -13.48
CA VAL A 14 14.08 -37.14 -12.99
C VAL A 14 14.22 -36.25 -11.76
N ALA A 15 15.07 -36.65 -10.81
CA ALA A 15 15.24 -35.95 -9.54
C ALA A 15 15.76 -34.52 -9.72
N VAL A 16 16.74 -34.30 -10.61
CA VAL A 16 17.33 -32.97 -10.82
C VAL A 16 16.30 -31.99 -11.42
N PRO A 17 15.61 -32.31 -12.53
CA PRO A 17 14.55 -31.42 -13.04
C PRO A 17 13.41 -31.20 -12.06
N SER A 18 12.96 -32.23 -11.33
CA SER A 18 11.93 -32.08 -10.30
C SER A 18 12.36 -31.16 -9.16
N PHE A 19 13.62 -31.27 -8.73
CA PHE A 19 14.19 -30.38 -7.72
C PHE A 19 14.27 -28.93 -8.21
N VAL A 20 14.77 -28.72 -9.44
CA VAL A 20 14.84 -27.38 -10.05
C VAL A 20 13.43 -26.79 -10.21
N ALA A 21 12.46 -27.56 -10.68
CA ALA A 21 11.07 -27.12 -10.79
C ALA A 21 10.47 -26.74 -9.43
N GLY A 22 10.72 -27.55 -8.40
CA GLY A 22 10.29 -27.26 -7.03
C GLY A 22 10.93 -25.98 -6.47
N ALA A 23 12.23 -25.79 -6.70
CA ALA A 23 12.96 -24.59 -6.28
C ALA A 23 12.43 -23.33 -6.99
N LEU A 24 12.18 -23.39 -8.29
CA LEU A 24 11.59 -22.29 -9.06
C LEU A 24 10.19 -21.94 -8.58
N LEU A 25 9.35 -22.95 -8.30
CA LEU A 25 8.01 -22.75 -7.76
C LEU A 25 8.07 -22.08 -6.37
N MET A 26 8.96 -22.54 -5.48
CA MET A 26 9.12 -21.94 -4.16
C MET A 26 9.65 -20.51 -4.24
N ALA A 27 10.60 -20.23 -5.14
CA ALA A 27 11.09 -18.87 -5.37
C ALA A 27 9.98 -17.94 -5.87
N TYR A 28 9.16 -18.41 -6.82
CA TYR A 28 7.99 -17.68 -7.32
C TYR A 28 6.98 -17.38 -6.19
N LEU A 29 6.61 -18.39 -5.41
CA LEU A 29 5.66 -18.22 -4.32
C LEU A 29 6.21 -17.30 -3.22
N ALA A 30 7.51 -17.36 -2.92
CA ALA A 30 8.14 -16.47 -1.96
C ALA A 30 8.14 -15.01 -2.44
N ALA A 31 8.40 -14.78 -3.73
CA ALA A 31 8.32 -13.44 -4.33
C ALA A 31 6.88 -12.87 -4.26
N ASP A 32 5.87 -13.69 -4.58
CA ASP A 32 4.45 -13.28 -4.52
C ASP A 32 4.01 -13.00 -3.06
N ALA A 33 4.45 -13.84 -2.12
CA ALA A 33 4.21 -13.66 -0.68
C ALA A 33 4.72 -12.32 -0.15
N SER A 34 5.93 -11.96 -0.56
CA SER A 34 6.58 -10.71 -0.18
C SER A 34 5.75 -9.52 -0.61
N ARG A 35 5.31 -9.53 -1.87
CA ARG A 35 4.46 -8.46 -2.44
C ARG A 35 3.15 -8.31 -1.65
N LEU A 36 2.46 -9.41 -1.38
CA LEU A 36 1.19 -9.38 -0.64
C LEU A 36 1.36 -8.87 0.79
N PHE A 37 2.44 -9.28 1.46
CA PHE A 37 2.73 -8.79 2.80
C PHE A 37 3.01 -7.28 2.83
N PHE A 38 3.83 -6.77 1.91
CA PHE A 38 4.09 -5.33 1.83
C PHE A 38 2.83 -4.54 1.48
N GLN A 39 1.95 -5.08 0.63
CA GLN A 39 0.65 -4.47 0.39
C GLN A 39 -0.22 -4.44 1.65
N MET A 40 -0.17 -5.49 2.47
CA MET A 40 -0.91 -5.55 3.74
C MET A 40 -0.39 -4.56 4.76
N LEU A 41 0.94 -4.49 4.93
CA LEU A 41 1.57 -3.48 5.77
C LEU A 41 1.24 -2.06 5.30
N ARG A 42 1.28 -1.81 4.00
CA ARG A 42 0.92 -0.51 3.41
C ARG A 42 -0.51 -0.12 3.75
N VAL A 43 -1.48 -1.00 3.53
CA VAL A 43 -2.89 -0.72 3.82
C VAL A 43 -3.10 -0.52 5.33
N GLY A 44 -2.45 -1.33 6.17
CA GLY A 44 -2.53 -1.20 7.62
C GLY A 44 -1.95 0.12 8.12
N TYR A 45 -0.75 0.48 7.66
CA TYR A 45 -0.09 1.73 8.02
C TYR A 45 -0.84 2.94 7.47
N GLY A 46 -1.23 2.94 6.20
CA GLY A 46 -2.02 4.01 5.59
C GLY A 46 -3.37 4.21 6.28
N GLY A 47 -4.04 3.14 6.70
CA GLY A 47 -5.27 3.23 7.49
C GLY A 47 -5.05 3.82 8.89
N ALA A 48 -3.96 3.45 9.57
CA ALA A 48 -3.63 4.02 10.88
C ALA A 48 -3.32 5.52 10.80
N GLU A 49 -2.54 5.93 9.79
CA GLU A 49 -2.22 7.34 9.54
C GLU A 49 -3.45 8.14 9.12
N GLU A 50 -4.38 7.57 8.34
CA GLU A 50 -5.65 8.24 8.00
C GLU A 50 -6.49 8.50 9.26
N ILE A 51 -6.62 7.50 10.14
CA ILE A 51 -7.33 7.67 11.43
C ILE A 51 -6.67 8.78 12.24
N ALA A 52 -5.33 8.76 12.36
CA ALA A 52 -4.58 9.77 13.10
C ALA A 52 -4.78 11.18 12.51
N ALA A 53 -4.77 11.32 11.17
CA ALA A 53 -5.02 12.58 10.48
C ALA A 53 -6.42 13.13 10.77
N VAL A 54 -7.44 12.27 10.67
CA VAL A 54 -8.84 12.64 10.97
C VAL A 54 -8.99 13.06 12.43
N CYS A 55 -8.37 12.33 13.36
CA CYS A 55 -8.42 12.67 14.78
C CYS A 55 -7.65 13.94 15.12
N ALA A 56 -6.51 14.23 14.47
CA ALA A 56 -5.78 15.48 14.64
C ALA A 56 -6.59 16.67 14.12
N GLN A 57 -7.16 16.54 12.92
CA GLN A 57 -7.95 17.60 12.31
C GLN A 57 -9.24 17.88 13.09
N HIS A 58 -9.92 16.85 13.61
CA HIS A 58 -11.09 17.03 14.48
C HIS A 58 -10.76 17.75 15.80
N ARG A 59 -9.52 17.61 16.29
CA ARG A 59 -9.02 18.35 17.47
C ARG A 59 -8.58 19.78 17.13
N GLY A 60 -8.64 20.18 15.87
CA GLY A 60 -8.13 21.47 15.38
C GLY A 60 -6.62 21.53 15.21
N ASP A 61 -5.90 20.40 15.37
CA ASP A 61 -4.47 20.32 15.14
C ASP A 61 -4.18 20.08 13.65
N VAL A 62 -4.28 21.16 12.87
CA VAL A 62 -4.16 21.13 11.40
C VAL A 62 -2.75 20.77 10.94
N HIS A 63 -1.72 21.10 11.74
CA HIS A 63 -0.33 20.78 11.43
C HIS A 63 -0.08 19.27 11.55
N GLU A 64 -0.49 18.66 12.66
CA GLU A 64 -0.35 17.21 12.83
C GLU A 64 -1.25 16.43 11.85
N ALA A 65 -2.43 16.98 11.52
CA ALA A 65 -3.27 16.42 10.46
C ALA A 65 -2.58 16.43 9.09
N ALA A 66 -1.97 17.55 8.70
CA ALA A 66 -1.22 17.66 7.45
C ALA A 66 -0.06 16.66 7.41
N ARG A 67 0.66 16.51 8.53
CA ARG A 67 1.73 15.51 8.66
C ARG A 67 1.23 14.08 8.44
N HIS A 68 0.15 13.69 9.11
CA HIS A 68 -0.42 12.36 8.95
C HIS A 68 -0.97 12.13 7.53
N TYR A 69 -1.64 13.10 6.92
CA TYR A 69 -2.07 12.99 5.52
C TYR A 69 -0.88 12.88 4.56
N ALA A 70 0.24 13.57 4.81
CA ALA A 70 1.46 13.42 4.03
C ALA A 70 2.03 12.00 4.15
N ASN A 71 2.01 11.40 5.34
CA ASN A 71 2.36 10.00 5.53
C ASN A 71 1.44 9.08 4.72
N VAL A 72 0.12 9.29 4.76
CA VAL A 72 -0.83 8.52 3.94
C VAL A 72 -0.52 8.64 2.46
N VAL A 73 -0.28 9.85 1.93
CA VAL A 73 0.12 10.05 0.53
C VAL A 73 1.40 9.28 0.21
N SER A 74 2.41 9.33 1.08
CA SER A 74 3.67 8.60 0.90
C SER A 74 3.48 7.07 0.86
N THR A 75 2.42 6.54 1.46
CA THR A 75 2.12 5.09 1.38
C THR A 75 1.65 4.67 -0.02
N TYR A 76 1.01 5.55 -0.77
CA TYR A 76 0.42 5.25 -2.06
C TYR A 76 1.24 5.78 -3.25
N ALA A 77 2.12 6.75 -2.99
CA ALA A 77 2.98 7.38 -3.98
C ALA A 77 3.86 6.40 -4.77
N ASP A 78 4.23 6.81 -5.98
CA ASP A 78 5.02 5.97 -6.88
C ASP A 78 6.46 5.72 -6.43
N ASP A 79 6.98 6.58 -5.56
CA ASP A 79 8.31 6.53 -4.95
C ASP A 79 8.29 5.98 -3.51
N ALA A 80 7.18 5.39 -3.09
CA ALA A 80 7.01 4.91 -1.73
C ALA A 80 8.11 3.92 -1.31
N TRP A 81 8.59 4.06 -0.07
CA TRP A 81 9.71 3.29 0.50
C TRP A 81 9.56 1.76 0.38
N TRP A 82 8.34 1.24 0.36
CA TRP A 82 8.07 -0.19 0.22
C TRP A 82 8.32 -0.73 -1.20
N ARG A 83 8.39 0.11 -2.24
CA ARG A 83 8.76 -0.34 -3.61
C ARG A 83 10.26 -0.63 -3.74
N THR A 84 11.10 -0.05 -2.89
CA THR A 84 12.56 -0.09 -3.06
C THR A 84 13.28 -1.12 -2.17
N THR A 85 12.65 -1.64 -1.11
CA THR A 85 13.34 -2.46 -0.07
C THR A 85 13.32 -3.99 -0.22
N SER A 86 12.82 -4.57 -1.30
CA SER A 86 12.71 -6.04 -1.42
C SER A 86 13.97 -6.74 -1.97
N LYS A 87 15.16 -6.56 -1.37
CA LYS A 87 16.35 -7.30 -1.82
C LYS A 87 17.16 -8.06 -0.77
N GLU A 88 17.00 -7.82 0.54
CA GLU A 88 18.08 -8.23 1.48
C GLU A 88 17.73 -9.28 2.55
N ASN A 89 16.52 -9.82 2.63
CA ASN A 89 16.23 -10.89 3.59
C ASN A 89 15.61 -12.14 2.94
N PRO A 90 16.24 -13.33 3.06
CA PRO A 90 15.62 -14.57 2.62
C PRO A 90 14.43 -14.90 3.52
N TRP A 91 13.25 -15.02 2.91
CA TRP A 91 12.01 -15.31 3.62
C TRP A 91 11.96 -16.75 4.13
N SER A 92 11.30 -16.94 5.28
CA SER A 92 10.97 -18.28 5.80
C SER A 92 10.04 -19.02 4.83
N LEU A 93 10.16 -20.35 4.74
CA LEU A 93 9.32 -21.22 3.91
C LEU A 93 7.81 -21.19 4.29
N ALA A 94 7.45 -20.63 5.44
CA ALA A 94 6.04 -20.44 5.83
C ALA A 94 5.33 -19.33 5.02
N TYR A 95 6.10 -18.37 4.48
CA TYR A 95 5.59 -17.24 3.72
C TYR A 95 4.86 -17.59 2.42
N PRO A 96 5.41 -18.45 1.54
CA PRO A 96 4.74 -18.84 0.29
C PRO A 96 3.38 -19.50 0.50
N LEU A 97 3.17 -20.23 1.60
CA LEU A 97 1.86 -20.82 1.93
C LEU A 97 0.87 -19.76 2.44
N ALA A 98 1.32 -18.81 3.26
CA ALA A 98 0.50 -17.69 3.72
C ALA A 98 0.05 -16.82 2.54
N ALA A 99 0.89 -16.64 1.52
CA ALA A 99 0.58 -15.89 0.30
C ALA A 99 -0.64 -16.42 -0.45
N ILE A 100 -0.75 -17.74 -0.61
CA ILE A 100 -1.88 -18.37 -1.31
C ILE A 100 -3.19 -18.08 -0.57
N LEU A 101 -3.16 -18.17 0.76
CA LEU A 101 -4.33 -17.85 1.60
C LEU A 101 -4.67 -16.36 1.52
N LEU A 102 -3.67 -15.48 1.62
CA LEU A 102 -3.85 -14.04 1.54
C LEU A 102 -4.39 -13.61 0.18
N ARG A 103 -3.91 -14.19 -0.93
CA ARG A 103 -4.38 -13.91 -2.29
C ARG A 103 -5.84 -14.33 -2.52
N ARG A 104 -6.30 -15.37 -1.83
CA ARG A 104 -7.71 -15.79 -1.90
C ARG A 104 -8.62 -14.81 -1.15
N MET A 105 -8.12 -14.21 -0.08
CA MET A 105 -8.87 -13.24 0.74
C MET A 105 -8.80 -11.81 0.17
N TRP A 106 -7.69 -11.44 -0.47
CA TRP A 106 -7.43 -10.11 -1.01
C TRP A 106 -7.18 -10.17 -2.51
N ARG A 107 -7.85 -9.31 -3.29
CA ARG A 107 -7.67 -9.17 -4.74
C ARG A 107 -6.68 -8.02 -5.03
N PRO A 108 -5.35 -8.25 -5.07
CA PRO A 108 -4.34 -7.20 -5.15
C PRO A 108 -4.41 -6.38 -6.44
N GLU A 109 -4.82 -7.00 -7.55
CA GLU A 109 -4.95 -6.38 -8.88
C GLU A 109 -5.96 -5.21 -8.87
N ILE A 110 -7.04 -5.33 -8.09
CA ILE A 110 -8.06 -4.28 -7.97
C ILE A 110 -7.56 -3.13 -7.08
N ILE A 111 -6.62 -3.42 -6.17
CA ILE A 111 -6.02 -2.41 -5.30
C ILE A 111 -5.01 -1.60 -6.13
N GLU A 112 -4.15 -2.27 -6.90
CA GLU A 112 -3.11 -1.62 -7.71
C GLU A 112 -3.67 -0.70 -8.79
N GLY A 113 -4.70 -1.13 -9.52
CA GLY A 113 -5.35 -0.27 -10.52
C GLY A 113 -6.06 0.97 -9.93
N ARG A 114 -6.35 0.97 -8.62
CA ARG A 114 -6.99 2.10 -7.92
C ARG A 114 -5.99 3.01 -7.19
N LEU A 115 -4.71 2.66 -7.13
CA LEU A 115 -3.70 3.42 -6.37
C LEU A 115 -3.63 4.89 -6.77
N PRO A 116 -3.59 5.28 -8.07
CA PRO A 116 -3.51 6.70 -8.43
C PRO A 116 -4.72 7.50 -7.95
N SER A 117 -5.92 6.89 -7.96
CA SER A 117 -7.15 7.52 -7.48
C SER A 117 -7.17 7.67 -5.95
N ILE A 118 -6.68 6.65 -5.24
CA ILE A 118 -6.54 6.68 -3.77
C ILE A 118 -5.53 7.75 -3.36
N GLU A 119 -4.36 7.75 -3.98
CA GLU A 119 -3.32 8.76 -3.74
C GLU A 119 -3.86 10.16 -4.02
N ALA A 120 -4.52 10.38 -5.16
CA ALA A 120 -5.10 11.67 -5.51
C ALA A 120 -6.13 12.14 -4.47
N THR A 121 -6.94 11.22 -3.93
CA THR A 121 -7.90 11.54 -2.87
C THR A 121 -7.21 12.04 -1.60
N TYR A 122 -6.15 11.35 -1.17
CA TYR A 122 -5.40 11.77 0.02
C TYR A 122 -4.57 13.04 -0.22
N ARG A 123 -4.06 13.28 -1.44
CA ARG A 123 -3.42 14.55 -1.81
C ARG A 123 -4.40 15.73 -1.71
N VAL A 124 -5.67 15.53 -2.08
CA VAL A 124 -6.71 16.56 -1.89
C VAL A 124 -6.97 16.82 -0.40
N ARG A 125 -7.02 15.78 0.44
CA ARG A 125 -7.17 15.94 1.89
C ARG A 125 -5.97 16.67 2.52
N LEU A 126 -4.76 16.29 2.11
CA LEU A 126 -3.52 16.97 2.48
C LEU A 126 -3.56 18.45 2.08
N ALA A 127 -3.94 18.76 0.83
CA ALA A 127 -4.06 20.14 0.37
C ALA A 127 -5.07 20.96 1.18
N ASN A 128 -6.18 20.36 1.60
CA ASN A 128 -7.14 21.03 2.47
C ASN A 128 -6.54 21.35 3.85
N ALA A 129 -5.84 20.39 4.48
CA ALA A 129 -5.15 20.61 5.75
C ALA A 129 -4.04 21.67 5.65
N LEU A 130 -3.21 21.62 4.60
CA LEU A 130 -2.18 22.63 4.33
C LEU A 130 -2.76 24.02 4.12
N ARG A 131 -3.92 24.12 3.47
CA ARG A 131 -4.61 25.40 3.28
C ARG A 131 -5.14 25.97 4.59
N GLU A 132 -5.64 25.12 5.49
CA GLU A 132 -6.04 25.51 6.85
C GLU A 132 -4.83 26.00 7.68
N GLU A 133 -3.64 25.43 7.43
CA GLU A 133 -2.36 25.88 7.99
C GLU A 133 -1.77 27.11 7.29
N ALA A 134 -2.52 27.77 6.39
CA ALA A 134 -2.07 28.90 5.56
C ALA A 134 -0.89 28.60 4.60
N GLN A 135 -0.54 27.32 4.37
CA GLN A 135 0.47 26.88 3.40
C GLN A 135 -0.11 26.78 1.98
N VAL A 136 -0.60 27.91 1.44
CA VAL A 136 -1.37 27.96 0.17
C VAL A 136 -0.57 27.44 -1.03
N VAL A 137 0.73 27.73 -1.10
CA VAL A 137 1.59 27.28 -2.21
C VAL A 137 1.76 25.76 -2.21
N ALA A 138 2.02 25.17 -1.04
CA ALA A 138 2.15 23.72 -0.89
C ALA A 138 0.82 23.01 -1.18
N ALA A 139 -0.30 23.57 -0.70
CA ALA A 139 -1.63 23.07 -1.00
C ALA A 139 -1.91 23.04 -2.52
N ALA A 140 -1.56 24.11 -3.24
CA ALA A 140 -1.75 24.17 -4.69
C ALA A 140 -0.93 23.11 -5.44
N GLN A 141 0.33 22.89 -5.03
CA GLN A 141 1.18 21.85 -5.61
C GLN A 141 0.60 20.45 -5.42
N GLU A 142 0.01 20.16 -4.25
CA GLU A 142 -0.62 18.87 -3.99
C GLU A 142 -1.88 18.65 -4.82
N LEU A 143 -2.68 19.69 -5.06
CA LEU A 143 -3.84 19.62 -5.97
C LEU A 143 -3.42 19.38 -7.42
N GLU A 144 -2.35 20.04 -7.87
CA GLU A 144 -1.81 19.84 -9.22
C GLU A 144 -1.33 18.39 -9.39
N ARG A 145 -0.61 17.85 -8.40
CA ARG A 145 -0.19 16.44 -8.40
C ARG A 145 -1.39 15.49 -8.42
N ALA A 146 -2.44 15.77 -7.63
CA ALA A 146 -3.68 15.00 -7.65
C ALA A 146 -4.38 15.03 -9.02
N ALA A 147 -4.42 16.19 -9.68
CA ALA A 147 -5.00 16.34 -11.01
C ALA A 147 -4.26 15.49 -12.04
N ARG A 148 -2.91 15.49 -12.01
CA ARG A 148 -2.10 14.65 -12.91
C ARG A 148 -2.40 13.16 -12.77
N LEU A 149 -2.64 12.68 -11.54
CA LEU A 149 -2.97 11.27 -11.27
C LEU A 149 -4.33 10.85 -11.85
N PHE A 150 -5.28 11.77 -11.99
CA PHE A 150 -6.59 11.51 -12.59
C PHE A 150 -6.61 11.56 -14.13
N GLY A 151 -5.49 11.96 -14.75
CA GLY A 151 -5.33 12.04 -16.19
C GLY A 151 -6.13 13.17 -16.84
N PRO A 152 -6.71 12.95 -18.04
CA PRO A 152 -7.53 13.96 -18.71
C PRO A 152 -8.71 14.40 -17.84
N ASN A 153 -8.96 15.71 -17.78
CA ASN A 153 -9.96 16.34 -16.90
C ASN A 153 -9.66 16.16 -15.40
N GLY A 154 -8.39 15.99 -15.02
CA GLY A 154 -7.97 15.83 -13.64
C GLY A 154 -8.36 17.00 -12.74
N GLU A 155 -8.26 18.23 -13.23
CA GLU A 155 -8.66 19.44 -12.49
C GLU A 155 -10.14 19.42 -12.12
N LEU A 156 -11.02 19.16 -13.10
CA LEU A 156 -12.47 19.04 -12.87
C LEU A 156 -12.81 17.91 -11.88
N LYS A 157 -12.09 16.79 -11.94
CA LYS A 157 -12.27 15.68 -10.99
C LYS A 157 -11.81 16.06 -9.59
N VAL A 158 -10.70 16.79 -9.46
CA VAL A 158 -10.20 17.29 -8.17
C VAL A 158 -11.18 18.29 -7.57
N GLU A 159 -11.71 19.22 -8.35
CA GLU A 159 -12.72 20.18 -7.90
C GLU A 159 -14.00 19.46 -7.42
N ALA A 160 -14.53 18.55 -8.24
CA ALA A 160 -15.69 17.75 -7.86
C ALA A 160 -15.42 16.89 -6.61
N LEU A 161 -14.19 16.40 -6.43
CA LEU A 161 -13.80 15.64 -5.25
C LEU A 161 -13.72 16.53 -4.01
N ARG A 162 -13.21 17.77 -4.14
CA ARG A 162 -13.18 18.74 -3.04
C ARG A 162 -14.58 19.09 -2.53
N GLU A 163 -15.54 19.22 -3.43
CA GLU A 163 -16.94 19.49 -3.06
C GLU A 163 -17.61 18.29 -2.41
N LYS A 164 -17.27 17.07 -2.85
CA LYS A 164 -17.89 15.82 -2.38
C LYS A 164 -17.22 15.18 -1.17
N LEU A 165 -16.00 15.58 -0.84
CA LEU A 165 -15.29 15.04 0.30
C LEU A 165 -16.08 15.37 1.57
N PRO A 166 -16.52 14.35 2.34
CA PRO A 166 -17.23 14.59 3.59
C PRO A 166 -16.33 15.44 4.50
N ARG A 167 -16.96 16.34 5.25
CA ARG A 167 -16.23 17.07 6.28
C ARG A 167 -15.64 16.06 7.25
N VAL A 168 -14.50 16.41 7.83
CA VAL A 168 -13.80 15.54 8.78
C VAL A 168 -14.71 15.15 9.94
N ASP A 169 -15.57 16.08 10.36
CA ASP A 169 -16.58 15.90 11.41
C ASP A 169 -17.67 14.86 11.09
N ASP A 170 -17.86 14.53 9.81
CA ASP A 170 -18.80 13.50 9.34
C ASP A 170 -18.12 12.15 9.10
N SER A 171 -16.82 12.03 9.38
CA SER A 171 -16.06 10.82 9.12
C SER A 171 -16.43 9.70 10.10
N PRO A 172 -16.76 8.48 9.63
CA PRO A 172 -17.00 7.34 10.50
C PRO A 172 -15.74 6.95 11.31
N LEU A 173 -14.56 7.40 10.87
CA LEU A 173 -13.29 7.14 11.55
C LEU A 173 -13.17 7.89 12.89
N LEU A 174 -14.02 8.89 13.15
CA LEU A 174 -14.04 9.59 14.43
C LEU A 174 -14.37 8.69 15.62
N THR A 175 -15.04 7.56 15.37
CA THR A 175 -15.29 6.53 16.38
C THR A 175 -14.00 6.00 17.02
N PHE A 176 -12.87 6.04 16.30
CA PHE A 176 -11.57 5.59 16.80
C PHE A 176 -10.83 6.65 17.62
N CYS A 177 -11.19 7.93 17.52
CA CYS A 177 -10.49 9.04 18.18
C CYS A 177 -10.67 9.08 19.70
N ARG A 178 -11.73 8.46 20.25
CA ARG A 178 -12.03 8.46 21.69
C ARG A 178 -11.22 7.45 22.52
N SER A 179 -10.58 6.46 21.91
CA SER A 179 -9.97 5.36 22.69
C SER A 179 -8.60 5.69 23.32
N SER A 180 -7.92 6.76 22.90
CA SER A 180 -6.56 7.06 23.36
C SER A 180 -6.45 7.96 24.61
N SER A 181 -7.58 8.44 25.16
CA SER A 181 -7.57 9.37 26.31
C SER A 181 -7.73 8.70 27.68
N LYS A 182 -7.82 7.36 27.74
CA LYS A 182 -7.87 6.60 28.98
C LYS A 182 -6.74 5.57 29.00
N ASN A 183 -5.53 6.03 29.31
CA ASN A 183 -4.46 5.24 29.93
C ASN A 183 -3.54 6.19 30.67
#